data_AF-A0A7R9FQG3-F1
#
_entry.id   AF-A0A7R9FQG3-F1
#
_cell.length_a   1.000
_cell.length_b   1.000
_cell.length_c   1.000
_cell.angle_alpha   90.00
_cell.angle_beta   90.00
_cell.angle_gamma   90.00
#
_symmetry.space_group_name_H-M   'P 1'
#
loop_
_entity.id
_entity.type
_entity.pdbx_description
1 polymer ?
#
loop_
_entity_poly.entity_id
_entity_poly.type
_entity_poly.pdbx_seq_one_letter_code
_entity_poly.pdbx_strand_id
1 'polypeptide(L)'
;MQDPVYSPFFGIMGASASIVFSALGAAYGTAKSGIGISAMAVTKPEMIMKSLIPVVMAGIIGIYGMVVAILIAGKLQKISNGYTLFK
;
A
#
# COMPACT_ATOMS: atom_id res chain seq x y z
N MET A 1 17.48 -9.43 25.31
CA MET A 1 17.79 -8.28 24.45
C MET A 1 16.85 -7.17 24.87
N GLN A 2 17.40 -6.08 25.39
CA GLN A 2 16.63 -4.97 25.94
C GLN A 2 16.45 -3.98 24.80
N ASP A 3 15.31 -4.04 24.12
CA ASP A 3 15.07 -3.14 23.00
C ASP A 3 14.76 -1.73 23.53
N PRO A 4 15.34 -0.68 22.92
CA PRO A 4 15.17 0.67 23.37
C PRO A 4 13.71 1.13 23.22
N VAL A 5 13.25 2.03 24.10
CA VAL A 5 11.86 2.54 24.16
C VAL A 5 11.40 3.18 22.84
N TYR A 6 12.33 3.67 22.01
CA TYR A 6 12.02 4.23 20.69
C TYR A 6 11.88 3.19 19.58
N SER A 7 12.15 1.91 19.82
CA SER A 7 12.01 0.82 18.83
C SER A 7 10.64 0.79 18.12
N PRO A 8 9.47 0.88 18.81
CA PRO A 8 8.17 0.87 18.14
C PRO A 8 7.91 2.07 17.23
N PHE A 9 8.58 3.21 17.45
CA PHE A 9 8.42 4.40 16.60
C PHE A 9 8.79 4.12 15.14
N PHE A 10 9.93 3.46 14.92
CA PHE A 10 10.38 3.09 13.58
C PHE A 10 9.50 2.00 12.93
N GLY A 11 8.92 1.11 13.73
CA GLY A 11 7.97 0.10 13.24
C GLY A 11 6.68 0.72 12.69
N ILE A 12 6.10 1.67 13.42
CA ILE A 12 4.87 2.38 13.00
C ILE A 12 5.16 3.30 11.81
N MET A 13 6.33 3.96 11.80
CA MET A 13 6.78 4.75 10.65
C MET A 13 6.95 3.89 9.38
N GLY A 14 7.50 2.67 9.51
CA GLY A 14 7.61 1.73 8.40
C GLY A 14 6.25 1.25 7.88
N ALA A 15 5.31 0.95 8.78
CA ALA A 15 3.96 0.54 8.41
C ALA A 15 3.18 1.64 7.68
N SER A 16 3.28 2.89 8.17
CA SER A 16 2.64 4.05 7.53
C SER A 16 3.27 4.38 6.18
N ALA A 17 4.60 4.41 6.08
CA ALA A 17 5.31 4.65 4.82
C ALA A 17 4.94 3.61 3.75
N SER A 18 4.85 2.32 4.13
CA SER A 18 4.49 1.25 3.20
C SER A 18 3.15 1.49 2.51
N ILE A 19 2.11 1.89 3.25
CA ILE A 19 0.78 2.17 2.69
C ILE A 19 0.77 3.48 1.90
N VAL A 20 1.38 4.55 2.43
CA VAL A 20 1.32 5.88 1.78
C VAL A 20 1.98 5.83 0.39
N PHE A 21 3.18 5.25 0.29
CA PHE A 21 3.87 5.18 -1.01
C PHE A 21 3.22 4.19 -1.97
N SER A 22 2.70 3.05 -1.49
CA SER A 22 1.99 2.11 -2.37
C SER A 22 0.66 2.68 -2.88
N ALA A 23 -0.09 3.38 -2.01
CA ALA A 23 -1.35 4.02 -2.36
C ALA A 23 -1.12 5.17 -3.35
N LEU A 24 -0.08 5.99 -3.15
CA LEU A 24 0.30 7.03 -4.11
C LEU A 24 0.68 6.44 -5.48
N GLY A 25 1.48 5.37 -5.51
CA GLY A 25 1.84 4.68 -6.75
C GLY A 25 0.63 4.11 -7.48
N ALA A 26 -0.26 3.42 -6.75
CA ALA A 26 -1.50 2.87 -7.30
C ALA A 26 -2.45 3.98 -7.81
N ALA A 27 -2.62 5.06 -7.06
CA ALA A 27 -3.45 6.20 -7.45
C ALA A 27 -2.91 6.88 -8.72
N TYR A 28 -1.60 7.10 -8.80
CA TYR A 28 -0.98 7.69 -9.99
C TYR A 28 -1.10 6.80 -11.23
N GLY A 29 -0.84 5.50 -11.08
CA GLY A 29 -0.99 4.51 -12.15
C GLY A 29 -2.43 4.45 -12.68
N THR A 30 -3.42 4.46 -11.78
CA THR A 30 -4.83 4.50 -12.14
C THR A 30 -5.23 5.82 -12.80
N ALA A 31 -4.74 6.97 -12.30
CA ALA A 31 -5.06 8.27 -12.89
C ALA A 31 -4.56 8.39 -14.34
N LYS A 32 -3.30 8.03 -14.59
CA LYS A 32 -2.72 8.11 -15.94
C LYS A 32 -3.34 7.11 -16.91
N SER A 33 -3.61 5.89 -16.44
CA SER A 33 -4.30 4.87 -17.26
C SER A 33 -5.74 5.28 -17.54
N GLY A 34 -6.43 5.87 -16.56
CA GLY A 34 -7.80 6.37 -16.69
C GLY A 34 -7.95 7.43 -17.78
N ILE A 35 -7.03 8.41 -17.84
CA ILE A 35 -7.04 9.44 -18.89
C ILE A 35 -6.92 8.81 -20.29
N GLY A 36 -6.04 7.81 -20.45
CA GLY A 36 -5.88 7.10 -21.72
C GLY A 36 -7.11 6.28 -22.10
N ILE A 37 -7.74 5.60 -21.13
CA ILE A 37 -8.97 4.83 -21.36
C ILE A 37 -10.12 5.77 -21.74
N SER A 38 -10.28 6.91 -21.07
CA SER A 38 -11.33 7.88 -21.40
C SER A 38 -11.18 8.45 -22.81
N ALA A 39 -9.94 8.73 -23.27
CA ALA A 39 -9.68 9.17 -24.63
C ALA A 39 -9.93 8.06 -25.68
N MET A 40 -9.61 6.80 -25.35
CA MET A 40 -9.89 5.67 -26.24
C MET A 40 -11.39 5.35 -26.30
N ALA A 41 -12.11 5.50 -25.18
CA ALA A 41 -13.52 5.12 -25.07
C ALA A 41 -14.43 5.85 -26.08
N VAL A 42 -14.09 7.08 -26.46
CA VAL A 42 -14.81 7.85 -27.48
C VAL A 42 -14.46 7.46 -28.92
N THR A 43 -13.26 6.93 -29.17
CA THR A 43 -12.81 6.60 -30.53
C THR A 43 -13.04 5.13 -30.90
N LYS A 44 -12.83 4.19 -29.97
CA LYS A 44 -12.95 2.74 -30.19
C LYS A 44 -13.50 2.05 -28.94
N PRO A 45 -14.82 2.05 -28.72
CA PRO A 45 -15.44 1.53 -27.49
C PRO A 45 -15.28 0.01 -27.30
N GLU A 46 -15.09 -0.74 -28.39
CA GLU A 46 -14.87 -2.20 -28.37
C GLU A 46 -13.60 -2.60 -27.60
N MET A 47 -12.64 -1.68 -27.45
CA MET A 47 -11.34 -1.96 -26.83
C MET A 47 -11.26 -1.56 -25.35
N ILE A 48 -12.34 -1.03 -24.76
CA ILE A 48 -12.35 -0.56 -23.36
C ILE A 48 -12.02 -1.71 -22.40
N MET A 49 -12.62 -2.89 -22.60
CA MET A 49 -12.45 -4.04 -21.70
C MET A 49 -10.99 -4.51 -21.61
N LYS A 50 -10.27 -4.51 -22.74
CA LYS A 50 -8.85 -4.89 -22.80
C LYS A 50 -7.94 -3.80 -22.22
N SER A 51 -8.39 -2.55 -22.27
CA SER A 51 -7.64 -1.40 -21.78
C SER A 51 -7.70 -1.21 -20.26
N LEU A 52 -8.48 -2.03 -19.54
CA LEU A 52 -8.54 -2.03 -18.08
C LEU A 52 -7.35 -2.77 -17.42
N ILE A 53 -6.59 -3.57 -18.17
CA ILE A 53 -5.45 -4.34 -17.65
C ILE A 53 -4.44 -3.44 -16.90
N PRO A 54 -4.00 -2.27 -17.43
CA PRO A 54 -3.09 -1.38 -16.71
C PRO A 54 -3.65 -0.83 -15.38
N VAL A 55 -4.96 -0.60 -15.29
CA VAL A 55 -5.60 -0.14 -14.05
C VAL A 55 -5.55 -1.23 -12.99
N VAL A 56 -5.82 -2.48 -13.36
CA VAL A 56 -5.72 -3.61 -12.43
C VAL A 56 -4.27 -3.82 -11.98
N MET A 57 -3.29 -3.64 -12.88
CA MET A 57 -1.87 -3.75 -12.52
C MET A 57 -1.38 -2.61 -11.62
N ALA A 58 -1.98 -1.41 -11.72
CA ALA A 58 -1.75 -0.35 -10.74
C ALA A 58 -2.41 -0.70 -9.38
N GLY A 59 -3.59 -1.30 -9.39
CA GLY A 59 -4.33 -1.68 -8.18
C GLY A 59 -3.61 -2.71 -7.30
N ILE A 60 -2.99 -3.73 -7.89
CA ILE A 60 -2.26 -4.77 -7.12
C ILE A 60 -1.09 -4.18 -6.30
N ILE A 61 -0.49 -3.06 -6.74
CA ILE A 61 0.59 -2.37 -6.03
C ILE A 61 0.10 -1.86 -4.66
N GLY A 62 -1.13 -1.34 -4.60
CA GLY A 62 -1.74 -0.91 -3.35
C GLY A 62 -1.93 -2.07 -2.36
N ILE A 63 -2.36 -3.23 -2.87
CA ILE A 63 -2.55 -4.45 -2.08
C ILE A 63 -1.21 -4.93 -1.50
N TYR A 64 -0.11 -4.85 -2.26
CA TYR A 64 1.21 -5.21 -1.75
C TYR A 64 1.62 -4.37 -0.54
N GLY A 65 1.42 -3.05 -0.57
CA GLY A 65 1.73 -2.20 0.59
C GLY A 65 0.80 -2.43 1.78
N MET A 66 -0.49 -2.70 1.54
CA MET A 66 -1.44 -3.05 2.61
C MET A 66 -1.03 -4.34 3.33
N VAL A 67 -0.70 -5.40 2.59
CA VAL A 67 -0.28 -6.68 3.16
C VAL A 67 0.98 -6.52 4.01
N VAL A 68 1.97 -5.76 3.53
CA VAL A 68 3.21 -5.50 4.27
C VAL A 68 2.93 -4.75 5.57
N ALA A 69 2.08 -3.73 5.56
CA ALA A 69 1.73 -2.99 6.78
C ALA A 69 1.00 -3.87 7.81
N ILE A 70 0.10 -4.76 7.38
CA ILE A 70 -0.59 -5.71 8.26
C ILE A 70 0.42 -6.68 8.91
N LEU A 71 1.41 -7.17 8.14
CA LEU A 71 2.48 -8.03 8.66
C LEU A 71 3.34 -7.32 9.70
N ILE A 72 3.63 -6.02 9.51
CA ILE A 72 4.39 -5.21 10.47
C ILE A 72 3.56 -4.99 11.75
N ALA A 73 2.28 -4.62 11.61
CA ALA A 73 1.37 -4.41 12.74
C ALA A 73 1.21 -5.67 13.61
N GLY A 74 1.07 -6.84 12.99
CA GLY A 74 1.00 -8.12 13.72
C GLY A 74 2.27 -8.44 14.52
N LYS A 75 3.44 -8.05 14.02
CA LYS A 75 4.72 -8.21 14.75
C LYS A 75 4.88 -7.21 15.89
N LEU A 76 4.43 -5.96 15.71
CA LEU A 76 4.45 -4.92 16.75
C LEU A 76 3.57 -5.28 17.96
N GLN A 77 2.40 -5.89 17.73
CA GLN A 77 1.52 -6.32 18.81
C GLN A 77 2.16 -7.42 19.68
N LYS A 78 2.90 -8.36 19.07
CA LYS A 78 3.65 -9.41 19.78
C LYS A 78 4.77 -8.82 20.66
N ILE A 79 5.42 -7.77 20.16
CA ILE A 79 6.45 -7.00 20.87
C ILE A 79 5.81 -6.32 22.09
N SER A 80 4.73 -5.55 21.92
CA SER A 80 4.05 -4.81 23.00
C SER A 80 3.60 -5.68 24.19
N ASN A 81 3.17 -6.92 23.97
CA ASN A 81 2.79 -7.84 25.06
C ASN A 81 3.96 -8.29 25.95
N GLY A 82 5.21 -8.03 25.54
CA GLY A 82 6.43 -8.27 26.30
C GLY A 82 7.04 -7.03 26.96
N TYR A 83 6.58 -5.80 26.66
CA TYR A 83 7.03 -4.56 27.31
C TYR A 83 6.00 -4.16 28.37
N THR A 84 6.10 -4.73 29.56
CA THR A 84 5.57 -4.06 30.75
C THR A 84 6.31 -2.75 30.93
N LEU A 85 5.61 -1.62 30.77
CA LEU A 85 6.10 -0.26 31.06
C LEU A 85 6.53 -0.05 32.53
N PHE A 86 6.32 -1.06 33.38
CA PHE A 86 6.78 -1.10 34.76
C PHE A 86 7.42 -2.46 35.04
N LYS A 87 8.76 -2.48 35.09
CA LYS A 87 9.51 -3.36 35.98
C LYS A 87 10.59 -2.52 36.66
#